data_AF-A0A829PY74-F1
#
_entry.id   AF-A0A829PY74-F1
#
_cell.length_a   1.000
_cell.length_b   1.000
_cell.length_c   1.000
_cell.angle_alpha   90.00
_cell.angle_beta   90.00
_cell.angle_gamma   90.00
#
_symmetry.space_group_name_H-M   'P 1'
#
loop_
_entity.id
_entity.type
_entity.pdbx_description
1 polymer ?
#
loop_
_entity_poly.entity_id
_entity_poly.type
_entity_poly.pdbx_seq_one_letter_code
_entity_poly.pdbx_strand_id
1 'polypeptide(L)' 'MFFHPDGERGRARAQREMKAKEMCRACPVLVQCRAHALAVAEPYGIWGGLSESERELILRRGVRRTA' A
#
# COMPACT_ATOMS: atom_id res chain seq x y z
N MET A 1 9.65 -8.29 -1.43
CA MET A 1 8.89 -7.93 -2.64
C MET A 1 7.66 -7.10 -2.27
N PHE A 2 6.75 -7.60 -1.43
CA PHE A 2 5.68 -6.78 -0.84
C PHE A 2 6.13 -5.98 0.38
N PHE A 3 7.16 -6.48 1.07
CA PHE A 3 7.89 -5.79 2.14
C PHE A 3 9.29 -5.40 1.64
N HIS A 4 9.73 -4.23 2.05
CA HIS A 4 11.09 -3.72 1.84
C HIS A 4 11.92 -4.00 3.10
N PRO A 5 13.22 -4.34 2.97
CA PRO A 5 14.12 -4.45 4.11
C PRO A 5 14.33 -3.07 4.76
N ASP A 6 14.70 -3.08 6.04
CA ASP A 6 15.00 -1.85 6.77
C ASP A 6 16.06 -1.02 6.05
N GLY A 7 15.80 0.28 5.90
CA GLY A 7 16.73 1.22 5.27
C GLY A 7 16.70 1.27 3.74
N GLU A 8 15.84 0.50 3.05
CA GLU A 8 15.69 0.62 1.59
C GLU A 8 15.09 1.99 1.21
N ARG A 9 15.82 2.77 0.40
CA ARG A 9 15.45 4.15 0.01
C ARG A 9 15.64 4.37 -1.49
N GLY A 10 15.06 5.47 -1.99
CA GLY A 10 15.26 5.94 -3.36
C GLY A 10 14.76 4.96 -4.43
N ARG A 11 15.54 4.79 -5.50
CA ARG A 11 15.13 4.03 -6.70
C ARG A 11 14.85 2.55 -6.41
N ALA A 12 15.58 1.92 -5.49
CA ALA A 12 15.38 0.51 -5.14
C ALA A 12 13.98 0.26 -4.55
N ARG A 13 13.56 1.13 -3.62
CA ARG A 13 12.20 1.09 -3.04
C ARG A 13 11.14 1.28 -4.12
N ALA A 14 11.29 2.31 -4.97
CA ALA A 14 10.32 2.59 -6.03
C ALA A 14 10.15 1.41 -7.00
N GLN A 15 11.25 0.75 -7.41
CA GLN A 15 11.18 -0.42 -8.28
C GLN A 15 10.50 -1.61 -7.61
N ARG A 16 10.77 -1.84 -6.32
CA ARG A 16 10.11 -2.90 -5.56
C ARG A 16 8.61 -2.65 -5.42
N GLU A 17 8.22 -1.43 -5.08
CA GLU A 17 6.81 -1.02 -4.97
C GLU A 17 6.10 -1.20 -6.32
N MET A 18 6.71 -0.78 -7.43
CA MET A 18 6.16 -0.96 -8.78
C MET A 18 5.92 -2.44 -9.10
N LYS A 19 6.92 -3.29 -8.86
CA LYS A 19 6.82 -4.73 -9.12
C LYS A 19 5.72 -5.40 -8.29
N ALA A 20 5.61 -5.04 -7.01
CA ALA A 20 4.54 -5.54 -6.15
C ALA A 20 3.15 -5.07 -6.61
N LYS A 21 3.03 -3.80 -7.01
CA LYS A 21 1.77 -3.25 -7.54
C LYS A 21 1.34 -3.91 -8.84
N GLU A 22 2.28 -4.24 -9.73
CA GLU A 22 2.01 -5.01 -10.96
C GLU A 22 1.38 -6.37 -10.64
N MET A 23 1.92 -7.10 -9.66
CA MET A 23 1.34 -8.36 -9.21
C MET A 23 -0.06 -8.18 -8.61
N CYS A 24 -0.27 -7.12 -7.84
CA CYS A 24 -1.60 -6.83 -7.28
C CYS A 24 -2.67 -6.65 -8.37
N ARG A 25 -2.34 -6.08 -9.54
CA ARG A 25 -3.32 -5.81 -10.61
C ARG A 25 -3.98 -7.06 -11.17
N ALA A 26 -3.29 -8.20 -11.12
CA ALA A 26 -3.84 -9.49 -11.55
C ALA A 26 -4.56 -10.24 -10.41
N CYS A 27 -4.56 -9.71 -9.18
CA CYS A 27 -5.12 -10.39 -8.02
C CYS A 27 -6.65 -10.26 -7.99
N PRO A 28 -7.42 -11.38 -7.96
CA PRO A 28 -8.88 -11.36 -7.99
C PRO A 28 -9.50 -10.71 -6.74
N VAL A 29 -8.76 -10.70 -5.62
CA VAL A 29 -9.20 -10.14 -4.33
C VAL A 29 -8.60 -8.76 -4.06
N LEU A 30 -8.09 -8.06 -5.08
CA LEU A 30 -7.43 -6.75 -4.92
C LEU A 30 -8.27 -5.76 -4.10
N VAL A 31 -9.57 -5.70 -4.36
CA VAL A 31 -10.49 -4.77 -3.67
C VAL A 31 -10.65 -5.15 -2.20
N GLN A 32 -10.83 -6.43 -1.90
CA GLN A 32 -11.01 -6.94 -0.54
C GLN A 32 -9.72 -6.74 0.28
N CYS A 33 -8.57 -7.08 -0.30
CA CYS A 33 -7.25 -6.86 0.29
C CYS A 33 -7.01 -5.37 0.60
N ARG A 34 -7.37 -4.48 -0.32
CA ARG A 34 -7.27 -3.03 -0.13
C ARG A 34 -8.17 -2.55 1.02
N ALA A 35 -9.43 -2.99 1.04
CA ALA A 35 -10.38 -2.59 2.06
C ALA A 35 -9.91 -3.03 3.45
N HIS A 36 -9.41 -4.26 3.57
CA HIS A 36 -8.86 -4.78 4.82
C HIS A 36 -7.65 -3.95 5.29
N ALA A 37 -6.67 -3.72 4.41
CA ALA A 37 -5.46 -2.98 4.75
C ALA A 37 -5.73 -1.53 5.17
N LEU A 38 -6.76 -0.89 4.59
CA LEU A 38 -7.22 0.42 5.03
C LEU A 38 -7.95 0.36 6.37
N ALA A 39 -8.83 -0.63 6.57
CA ALA A 39 -9.61 -0.77 7.80
C ALA A 39 -8.73 -0.98 9.05
N VAL A 40 -7.65 -1.76 8.93
CA VAL A 40 -6.71 -2.01 10.04
C VAL A 40 -5.54 -1.01 10.09
N ALA A 41 -5.52 -0.03 9.18
CA ALA A 41 -4.42 0.91 9.01
C ALA A 41 -3.04 0.21 8.97
N GLU A 42 -2.92 -0.82 8.13
CA GLU A 42 -1.73 -1.68 8.07
C GLU A 42 -0.46 -0.83 7.84
N PRO A 43 0.50 -0.82 8.79
CA PRO A 43 1.60 0.14 8.79
C PRO A 43 2.65 -0.09 7.71
N TYR A 44 2.81 -1.33 7.20
CA TYR A 44 3.93 -1.65 6.32
C TYR A 44 3.52 -2.34 5.03
N GLY A 45 4.43 -2.28 4.04
CA GLY A 45 4.33 -3.05 2.80
C GLY A 45 3.28 -2.58 1.79
N ILE A 46 3.14 -3.36 0.72
CA ILE A 46 2.20 -3.14 -0.39
C ILE A 46 0.96 -4.03 -0.22
N TRP A 47 -0.22 -3.42 -0.19
CA TRP A 47 -1.50 -4.12 0.00
C TRP A 47 -2.55 -3.59 -0.98
N GLY A 48 -3.27 -4.50 -1.65
CA GLY A 48 -4.34 -4.12 -2.58
C GLY A 48 -3.91 -3.13 -3.68
N GLY A 49 -2.64 -3.20 -4.10
CA GLY A 49 -2.03 -2.29 -5.08
C GLY A 49 -1.66 -0.91 -4.53
N LEU A 50 -1.63 -0.72 -3.21
CA LEU A 50 -1.25 0.52 -2.54
C LEU A 50 0.01 0.34 -1.70
N SER A 51 0.93 1.30 -1.77
CA SER A 51 2.03 1.43 -0.81
C SER A 51 1.57 2.01 0.51
N GLU A 52 2.40 1.84 1.53
CA GLU A 52 2.26 2.48 2.84
C GLU A 52 1.91 3.96 2.71
N SER A 53 2.71 4.73 1.96
CA SER A 53 2.50 6.17 1.79
C SER A 53 1.18 6.49 1.07
N GLU A 54 0.76 5.68 0.10
CA GLU A 54 -0.53 5.85 -0.58
C GLU A 54 -1.71 5.56 0.36
N ARG A 55 -1.61 4.50 1.18
CA ARG A 55 -2.62 4.19 2.20
C ARG A 55 -2.72 5.31 3.22
N GLU A 56 -1.58 5.83 3.68
CA GLU A 56 -1.55 6.94 4.63
C GLU A 56 -2.24 8.19 4.07
N LEU A 57 -2.01 8.53 2.80
CA LEU A 57 -2.70 9.63 2.14
C LEU A 57 -4.22 9.42 2.08
N ILE A 58 -4.69 8.19 1.83
CA ILE A 58 -6.12 7.85 1.80
C ILE A 58 -6.71 7.97 3.20
N LEU A 59 -6.06 7.40 4.22
CA LEU A 59 -6.51 7.47 5.61
C LEU A 59 -6.60 8.90 6.10
N ARG A 60 -5.57 9.73 5.84
CA ARG A 60 -5.57 11.16 6.16
C ARG A 60 -6.70 11.93 5.48
N ARG A 61 -7.08 11.56 4.25
CA ARG A 61 -8.23 12.14 3.54
C ARG A 61 -9.57 11.70 4.11
N GLY A 62 -9.68 10.45 4.57
CA GLY A 62 -10.86 9.92 5.24
C GLY A 62 -11.16 10.65 6.55
N VAL A 63 -10.13 10.84 7.39
CA VAL A 63 -10.23 11.59 8.66
C VAL A 63 -10.72 13.02 8.44
N ARG A 64 -10.27 13.67 7.37
CA ARG A 64 -10.62 15.06 7.04
C ARG A 64 -12.08 15.24 6.57
N ARG A 65 -12.80 14.16 6.24
CA ARG A 65 -14.22 14.19 5.84
C ARG A 65 -15.18 14.01 7.01
N THR A 66 -14.68 13.58 8.17
CA THR A 66 -15.46 13.36 9.40
C THR A 66 -15.25 14.45 10.45
N ALA A 67 -14.49 15.50 10.10
CA ALA A 67 -14.26 16.68 10.94
C ALA A 67 -15.10 17.86 10.46
#